data_AF-A0A543AUD9-F1
#
_entry.id   AF-A0A543AUD9-F1
#
_cell.length_a   1.000
_cell.length_b   1.000
_cell.length_c   1.000
_cell.angle_alpha   90.00
_cell.angle_beta   90.00
_cell.angle_gamma   90.00
#
_symmetry.space_group_name_H-M   'P 1'
#
loop_
_entity.id
_entity.type
_entity.pdbx_description
1 polymer ?
#
loop_
_entity_poly.entity_id
_entity_poly.type
_entity_poly.pdbx_seq_one_letter_code
_entity_poly.pdbx_strand_id
1 'polypeptide(L)'
;MAPVGKMGRIMTFMEHSPRILQDRIRALGLPELVALIAVDGGATVHPELWYRAEAVGDPAWSIVRVSGRDDLTPLWACDTTTAFACDDGTFLEWDAEEDAPWRTFPDFEGLVRSLLTDLYEDEESEASRQAIARAMLPGRSTDRALEPEDR
;
A
#
# COMPACT_ATOMS: atom_id res chain seq x y z
N MET A 1 -35.14 -9.50 -29.80
CA MET A 1 -33.83 -9.77 -29.16
C MET A 1 -33.37 -8.49 -28.50
N ALA A 2 -33.38 -8.44 -27.17
CA ALA A 2 -32.82 -7.35 -26.38
C ALA A 2 -31.30 -7.60 -26.14
N PRO A 3 -30.48 -6.57 -25.91
CA PRO A 3 -29.02 -6.68 -25.99
C PRO A 3 -28.41 -7.16 -24.66
N VAL A 4 -27.55 -8.17 -24.73
CA VAL A 4 -26.66 -8.56 -23.62
C VAL A 4 -25.28 -8.02 -23.96
N GLY A 5 -24.94 -6.86 -23.41
CA GLY A 5 -23.65 -6.23 -23.70
C GLY A 5 -23.48 -4.88 -23.02
N LYS A 6 -23.63 -4.80 -21.70
CA LYS A 6 -23.25 -3.58 -20.96
C LYS A 6 -22.96 -3.71 -19.46
N MET A 7 -22.95 -4.91 -18.87
CA MET A 7 -22.71 -5.04 -17.41
C MET A 7 -21.23 -5.13 -17.00
N GLY A 8 -20.32 -5.60 -17.86
CA GLY A 8 -18.92 -5.80 -17.48
C GLY A 8 -18.08 -4.52 -17.37
N ARG A 9 -18.48 -3.43 -18.01
CA ARG A 9 -17.68 -2.19 -18.07
C ARG A 9 -18.02 -1.17 -16.97
N ILE A 10 -19.13 -1.39 -16.25
CA ILE A 10 -19.63 -0.45 -15.23
C ILE A 10 -19.09 -0.83 -13.84
N MET A 11 -18.86 -2.13 -13.57
CA MET A 11 -18.27 -2.55 -12.28
C MET A 11 -16.78 -2.18 -12.15
N THR A 12 -15.99 -2.30 -13.23
CA THR A 12 -14.56 -1.93 -13.23
C THR A 12 -14.31 -0.46 -12.93
N PHE A 13 -15.25 0.45 -13.29
CA PHE A 13 -15.09 1.88 -13.00
C PHE A 13 -15.41 2.27 -11.54
N MET A 14 -16.11 1.42 -10.78
CA MET A 14 -16.41 1.69 -9.37
C MET A 14 -15.35 1.12 -8.42
N GLU A 15 -14.74 -0.02 -8.75
CA GLU A 15 -13.71 -0.66 -7.90
C GLU A 15 -12.42 0.17 -7.79
N HIS A 16 -12.14 1.03 -8.78
CA HIS A 16 -10.94 1.88 -8.83
C HIS A 16 -11.22 3.34 -8.48
N SER A 17 -12.37 3.67 -7.90
CA SER A 17 -12.64 5.05 -7.48
C SER A 17 -11.69 5.44 -6.34
N PRO A 18 -10.92 6.54 -6.48
CA PRO A 18 -10.04 7.03 -5.41
C PRO A 18 -10.77 7.20 -4.07
N ARG A 19 -12.01 7.68 -4.12
CA ARG A 19 -12.84 7.87 -2.92
C ARG A 19 -13.16 6.54 -2.23
N ILE A 20 -13.51 5.50 -2.99
CA ILE A 20 -13.82 4.17 -2.43
C ILE A 20 -12.57 3.58 -1.80
N LEU A 21 -11.41 3.71 -2.45
CA LEU A 21 -10.14 3.25 -1.90
C LEU A 21 -9.81 3.95 -0.57
N GLN A 22 -9.92 5.28 -0.53
CA GLN A 22 -9.71 6.04 0.70
C GLN A 22 -10.66 5.62 1.81
N ASP A 23 -11.94 5.44 1.51
CA ASP A 23 -12.94 5.02 2.51
C ASP A 23 -12.64 3.61 3.05
N ARG A 24 -12.15 2.68 2.23
CA ARG A 24 -11.67 1.35 2.68
C ARG A 24 -10.47 1.47 3.60
N ILE A 25 -9.45 2.24 3.22
CA ILE A 25 -8.24 2.45 4.05
C ILE A 25 -8.61 3.05 5.41
N ARG A 26 -9.53 4.03 5.43
CA ARG A 26 -10.04 4.62 6.68
C ARG A 26 -10.79 3.61 7.54
N ALA A 27 -11.59 2.74 6.93
CA ALA A 27 -12.35 1.71 7.65
C ALA A 27 -11.43 0.69 8.35
N LEU A 28 -10.21 0.47 7.83
CA LEU A 28 -9.17 -0.34 8.45
C LEU A 28 -8.46 0.35 9.62
N GLY A 29 -8.80 1.62 9.92
CA GLY A 29 -8.19 2.38 11.01
C GLY A 29 -6.75 2.84 10.73
N LEU A 30 -6.32 2.81 9.46
CA LEU A 30 -5.01 3.27 9.04
C LEU A 30 -4.94 4.81 9.04
N PRO A 31 -3.73 5.40 9.20
CA PRO A 31 -3.56 6.85 9.14
C PRO A 31 -4.09 7.44 7.83
N GLU A 32 -4.69 8.64 7.90
CA GLU A 32 -5.21 9.34 6.71
C GLU A 32 -4.15 9.53 5.62
N LEU A 33 -2.89 9.66 6.01
CA LEU A 33 -1.76 9.77 5.12
C LEU A 33 -1.58 8.53 4.23
N VAL A 34 -1.91 7.33 4.71
CA VAL A 34 -1.90 6.11 3.89
C VAL A 34 -2.95 6.21 2.78
N ALA A 35 -4.13 6.76 3.08
CA ALA A 35 -5.18 6.97 2.08
C ALA A 35 -4.77 8.03 1.04
N LEU A 36 -4.01 9.04 1.45
CA LEU A 36 -3.42 10.03 0.55
C LEU A 36 -2.40 9.38 -0.38
N ILE A 37 -1.45 8.60 0.15
CA ILE A 37 -0.42 7.90 -0.63
C ILE A 37 -1.07 6.95 -1.65
N ALA A 38 -2.08 6.19 -1.23
CA ALA A 38 -2.75 5.24 -2.10
C ALA A 38 -3.34 5.89 -3.37
N VAL A 39 -3.75 7.16 -3.28
CA VAL A 39 -4.40 7.89 -4.38
C VAL A 39 -3.44 8.80 -5.13
N ASP A 40 -2.63 9.56 -4.40
CA ASP A 40 -1.84 10.66 -4.94
C ASP A 40 -0.32 10.35 -4.95
N GLY A 41 0.09 9.26 -4.32
CA GLY A 41 1.47 8.80 -4.23
C GLY A 41 2.27 9.47 -3.12
N GLY A 42 3.34 8.79 -2.72
CA GLY A 42 4.23 9.11 -1.60
C GLY A 42 4.93 10.45 -1.74
N ALA A 43 5.24 10.87 -2.97
CA ALA A 43 5.86 12.18 -3.24
C ALA A 43 5.03 13.37 -2.71
N THR A 44 3.71 13.22 -2.56
CA THR A 44 2.84 14.25 -1.98
C THR A 44 3.02 14.41 -0.47
N VAL A 45 3.58 13.39 0.18
CA VAL A 45 3.85 13.33 1.62
C VAL A 45 5.31 13.67 1.91
N HIS A 46 6.23 13.01 1.22
CA HIS A 46 7.67 13.19 1.38
C HIS A 46 8.38 12.88 0.07
N PRO A 47 9.37 13.70 -0.38
CA PRO A 47 10.04 13.50 -1.66
C PRO A 47 10.67 12.11 -1.79
N GLU A 48 11.33 11.59 -0.76
CA GLU A 48 11.98 10.26 -0.84
C GLU A 48 11.02 9.07 -1.02
N LEU A 49 9.70 9.29 -0.86
CA LEU A 49 8.70 8.25 -1.14
C LEU A 49 8.29 8.19 -2.62
N TRP A 50 8.89 9.02 -3.50
CA TRP A 50 8.45 9.16 -4.89
C TRP A 50 8.41 7.85 -5.67
N TYR A 51 9.33 6.92 -5.38
CA TYR A 51 9.40 5.62 -6.02
C TYR A 51 8.94 4.48 -5.09
N ARG A 52 9.26 4.57 -3.80
CA ARG A 52 9.00 3.49 -2.83
C ARG A 52 7.54 3.39 -2.35
N ALA A 53 6.72 4.39 -2.63
CA ALA A 53 5.30 4.38 -2.29
C ALA A 53 4.48 5.15 -3.32
N GLU A 54 4.46 4.67 -4.57
CA GLU A 54 3.65 5.21 -5.64
C GLU A 54 2.14 5.02 -5.39
N ALA A 55 1.34 5.84 -6.09
CA ALA A 55 -0.12 5.69 -6.08
C ALA A 55 -0.53 4.31 -6.60
N VAL A 56 -1.64 3.79 -6.09
CA VAL A 56 -2.17 2.48 -6.49
C VAL A 56 -2.62 2.49 -7.95
N GLY A 57 -1.95 1.67 -8.76
CA GLY A 57 -2.21 1.51 -10.19
C GLY A 57 -2.74 0.12 -10.59
N ASP A 58 -2.76 -0.13 -11.89
CA ASP A 58 -3.25 -1.39 -12.48
C ASP A 58 -2.56 -2.67 -11.95
N PRO A 59 -1.25 -2.72 -11.65
CA PRO A 59 -0.61 -3.91 -11.08
C PRO A 59 -1.29 -4.40 -9.80
N ALA A 60 -1.56 -3.49 -8.86
CA ALA A 60 -2.28 -3.78 -7.61
C ALA A 60 -3.66 -4.40 -7.86
N TRP A 61 -4.42 -3.81 -8.78
CA TRP A 61 -5.76 -4.29 -9.13
C TRP A 61 -5.74 -5.59 -9.91
N SER A 62 -4.66 -5.89 -10.63
CA SER A 62 -4.45 -7.19 -11.25
C SER A 62 -4.41 -8.28 -10.18
N ILE A 63 -3.60 -8.09 -9.14
CA ILE A 63 -3.49 -9.03 -7.99
C ILE A 63 -4.86 -9.26 -7.35
N VAL A 64 -5.60 -8.19 -7.03
CA VAL A 64 -6.94 -8.31 -6.42
C VAL A 64 -7.87 -9.16 -7.29
N ARG A 65 -7.88 -8.95 -8.62
CA ARG A 65 -8.76 -9.70 -9.53
C ARG A 65 -8.40 -11.18 -9.67
N VAL A 66 -7.11 -11.52 -9.63
CA VAL A 66 -6.64 -12.88 -9.95
C VAL A 66 -6.40 -13.74 -8.71
N SER A 67 -6.14 -13.13 -7.56
CA SER A 67 -5.82 -13.82 -6.30
C SER A 67 -7.00 -14.59 -5.70
N GLY A 68 -8.24 -14.23 -6.06
CA GLY A 68 -9.45 -14.74 -5.40
C GLY A 68 -9.62 -14.26 -3.96
N ARG A 69 -8.87 -13.22 -3.55
CA ARG A 69 -8.94 -12.61 -2.23
C ARG A 69 -9.72 -11.30 -2.27
N ASP A 70 -10.91 -11.32 -1.67
CA ASP A 70 -11.77 -10.15 -1.57
C ASP A 70 -11.39 -9.21 -0.40
N ASP A 71 -10.52 -9.69 0.50
CA ASP A 71 -10.08 -8.98 1.70
C ASP A 71 -8.90 -8.02 1.48
N LEU A 72 -8.37 -7.95 0.24
CA LEU A 72 -7.23 -7.11 -0.08
C LEU A 72 -7.63 -5.64 -0.29
N THR A 73 -6.94 -4.75 0.43
CA THR A 73 -6.99 -3.30 0.20
C THR A 73 -5.57 -2.80 -0.12
N PRO A 74 -5.30 -2.35 -1.37
CA PRO A 74 -3.98 -1.85 -1.73
C PRO A 74 -3.68 -0.51 -1.05
N LEU A 75 -2.43 -0.31 -0.63
CA LEU A 75 -2.00 0.86 0.14
C LEU A 75 -1.04 1.77 -0.64
N TRP A 76 -0.03 1.18 -1.28
CA TRP A 76 0.92 1.85 -2.17
C TRP A 76 1.62 0.82 -3.05
N ALA A 77 2.17 1.29 -4.17
CA ALA A 77 2.95 0.48 -5.09
C ALA A 77 4.44 0.86 -5.05
N CYS A 78 5.28 -0.06 -5.49
CA CYS A 78 6.68 0.16 -5.83
C CYS A 78 6.93 -0.71 -7.06
N ASP A 79 6.89 -0.11 -8.24
CA ASP A 79 6.89 -0.82 -9.53
C ASP A 79 5.74 -1.86 -9.62
N THR A 80 6.04 -3.15 -9.81
CA THR A 80 5.07 -4.25 -9.88
C THR A 80 4.64 -4.77 -8.50
N THR A 81 5.35 -4.41 -7.43
CA THR A 81 5.03 -4.82 -6.07
C THR A 81 4.05 -3.86 -5.42
N THR A 82 3.04 -4.40 -4.73
CA THR A 82 2.04 -3.63 -3.99
C THR A 82 2.00 -4.05 -2.53
N ALA A 83 1.95 -3.07 -1.64
CA ALA A 83 1.62 -3.26 -0.24
C ALA A 83 0.10 -3.33 -0.05
N PHE A 84 -0.39 -4.36 0.65
CA PHE A 84 -1.81 -4.55 0.94
C PHE A 84 -2.06 -4.61 2.44
N ALA A 85 -3.22 -4.11 2.86
CA ALA A 85 -3.85 -4.48 4.12
C ALA A 85 -4.93 -5.53 3.87
N CYS A 86 -5.06 -6.46 4.82
CA CYS A 86 -6.11 -7.48 4.85
C CYS A 86 -7.14 -7.16 5.94
N ASP A 87 -8.37 -7.62 5.78
CA ASP A 87 -9.45 -7.43 6.76
C ASP A 87 -9.17 -8.15 8.11
N ASP A 88 -8.27 -9.14 8.13
CA ASP A 88 -7.82 -9.84 9.34
C ASP A 88 -6.76 -9.07 10.15
N GLY A 89 -6.36 -7.89 9.66
CA GLY A 89 -5.36 -7.02 10.29
C GLY A 89 -3.91 -7.34 9.91
N THR A 90 -3.67 -8.32 9.03
CA THR A 90 -2.34 -8.58 8.46
C THR A 90 -2.04 -7.69 7.25
N PHE A 91 -0.77 -7.60 6.89
CA PHE A 91 -0.30 -6.82 5.74
C PHE A 91 0.58 -7.68 4.85
N LEU A 92 0.59 -7.39 3.56
CA LEU A 92 1.28 -8.19 2.56
C LEU A 92 2.09 -7.29 1.62
N GLU A 93 3.21 -7.79 1.13
CA GLU A 93 3.81 -7.32 -0.11
C GLU A 93 3.63 -8.42 -1.17
N TRP A 94 3.10 -8.03 -2.33
CA TRP A 94 2.81 -8.96 -3.41
C TRP A 94 3.18 -8.33 -4.74
N ASP A 95 4.08 -8.99 -5.47
CA ASP A 95 4.41 -8.66 -6.85
C ASP A 95 3.35 -9.17 -7.82
N ALA A 96 2.89 -8.33 -8.75
CA ALA A 96 1.90 -8.70 -9.76
C ALA A 96 2.38 -9.83 -10.70
N GLU A 97 3.67 -10.11 -10.74
CA GLU A 97 4.29 -11.19 -11.51
C GLU A 97 4.32 -12.53 -10.75
N GLU A 98 4.01 -12.53 -9.45
CA GLU A 98 4.09 -13.71 -8.58
C GLU A 98 2.70 -14.27 -8.22
N ASP A 99 2.62 -15.60 -8.06
CA ASP A 99 1.36 -16.30 -7.74
C ASP A 99 0.93 -16.16 -6.25
N ALA A 100 1.82 -15.66 -5.39
CA ALA A 100 1.58 -15.53 -3.96
C ALA A 100 2.32 -14.32 -3.36
N PRO A 101 1.86 -13.80 -2.21
CA PRO A 101 2.63 -12.79 -1.46
C PRO A 101 4.01 -13.35 -1.09
N TRP A 102 5.05 -12.56 -1.32
CA TRP A 102 6.40 -12.93 -0.95
C TRP A 102 6.71 -12.55 0.50
N ARG A 103 5.99 -11.58 1.06
CA ARG A 103 6.12 -11.17 2.47
C ARG A 103 4.78 -10.92 3.14
N THR A 104 4.73 -11.18 4.44
CA THR A 104 3.57 -10.99 5.30
C THR A 104 4.00 -10.38 6.62
N PHE A 105 3.27 -9.38 7.08
CA PHE A 105 3.53 -8.66 8.31
C PHE A 105 2.34 -8.81 9.26
N PRO A 106 2.58 -9.08 10.55
CA PRO A 106 1.51 -9.25 11.53
C PRO A 106 0.83 -7.92 11.91
N ASP A 107 1.47 -6.79 11.60
CA ASP A 107 0.97 -5.46 11.93
C ASP A 107 1.51 -4.39 10.95
N PHE A 108 0.91 -3.21 11.03
CA PHE A 108 1.26 -2.07 10.17
C PHE A 108 2.65 -1.51 10.47
N GLU A 109 3.12 -1.64 11.71
CA GLU A 109 4.46 -1.17 12.11
C GLU A 109 5.55 -1.97 11.37
N GLY A 110 5.36 -3.28 11.22
CA GLY A 110 6.22 -4.15 10.41
C GLY A 110 6.22 -3.75 8.93
N LEU A 111 5.06 -3.46 8.34
CA LEU A 111 5.01 -2.99 6.95
C LEU A 111 5.71 -1.62 6.78
N VAL A 112 5.55 -0.69 7.72
CA VAL A 112 6.26 0.60 7.70
C VAL A 112 7.76 0.41 7.88
N ARG A 113 8.20 -0.53 8.74
CA ARG A 113 9.60 -0.91 8.88
C ARG A 113 10.19 -1.40 7.56
N SER A 114 9.41 -2.17 6.79
CA SER A 114 9.83 -2.64 5.47
C SER A 114 10.14 -1.47 4.53
N LEU A 115 9.19 -0.54 4.40
CA LEU A 115 9.37 0.68 3.60
C LEU A 115 10.57 1.52 4.08
N LEU A 116 10.76 1.67 5.39
CA LEU A 116 11.87 2.46 5.94
C LEU A 116 13.24 1.78 5.74
N THR A 117 13.26 0.46 5.63
CA THR A 117 14.48 -0.29 5.32
C THR A 117 14.82 -0.15 3.84
N ASP A 118 13.83 -0.16 2.93
CA ASP A 118 14.07 0.15 1.50
C ASP A 118 14.70 1.54 1.34
N LEU A 119 14.16 2.55 2.04
CA LEU A 119 14.74 3.89 2.03
C LEU A 119 16.15 3.92 2.63
N TYR A 120 16.42 3.10 3.65
CA TYR A 120 17.77 2.99 4.20
C TYR A 120 18.76 2.40 3.19
N GLU A 121 18.34 1.38 2.44
CA GLU A 121 19.14 0.75 1.38
C GLU A 121 19.35 1.68 0.19
N ASP A 122 18.38 2.57 -0.09
CA ASP A 122 18.51 3.66 -1.06
C ASP A 122 19.42 4.81 -0.56
N GLU A 123 20.06 4.65 0.60
CA GLU A 123 20.93 5.63 1.25
C GLU A 123 20.20 6.93 1.67
N GLU A 124 18.88 6.86 1.86
CA GLU A 124 18.09 8.02 2.28
C GLU A 124 18.43 8.47 3.69
N SER A 125 18.41 9.78 3.87
CA SER A 125 18.86 10.39 5.11
C SER A 125 18.06 9.89 6.33
N GLU A 126 18.73 9.71 7.47
CA GLU A 126 18.05 9.34 8.71
C GLU A 126 16.96 10.35 9.08
N ALA A 127 17.18 11.64 8.81
CA ALA A 127 16.18 12.68 9.05
C ALA A 127 14.90 12.46 8.21
N SER A 128 15.05 12.11 6.93
CA SER A 128 13.94 11.76 6.03
C SER A 128 13.18 10.55 6.56
N ARG A 129 13.90 9.47 6.89
CA ARG A 129 13.30 8.24 7.43
C ARG A 129 12.57 8.48 8.75
N GLN A 130 13.13 9.27 9.67
CA GLN A 130 12.46 9.66 10.91
C GLN A 130 11.19 10.49 10.66
N ALA A 131 11.22 11.42 9.69
CA ALA A 131 10.06 12.23 9.35
C ALA A 131 8.92 11.36 8.79
N ILE A 132 9.24 10.44 7.89
CA ILE A 132 8.30 9.47 7.31
C ILE A 132 7.74 8.55 8.40
N ALA A 133 8.59 7.99 9.27
CA ALA A 133 8.16 7.11 10.35
C ALA A 133 7.15 7.79 11.29
N ARG A 134 7.41 9.04 11.69
CA ARG A 134 6.50 9.80 12.56
C ARG A 134 5.15 10.11 11.88
N ALA A 135 5.18 10.33 10.57
CA ALA A 135 3.98 10.60 9.79
C ALA A 135 3.12 9.33 9.63
N MET A 136 3.76 8.18 9.38
CA MET A 136 3.10 6.88 9.21
C MET A 136 2.63 6.26 10.53
N LEU A 137 3.31 6.52 11.65
CA LEU A 137 3.02 5.90 12.95
C LEU A 137 2.66 6.95 14.01
N PRO A 138 1.57 7.73 13.81
CA PRO A 138 1.23 8.84 14.68
C PRO A 138 0.96 8.36 16.11
N GLY A 139 1.63 8.99 17.08
CA GLY A 139 1.45 8.69 18.50
C GLY A 139 2.07 7.37 18.98
N ARG A 140 2.87 6.70 18.14
CA ARG A 140 3.63 5.49 18.51
C ARG A 140 5.13 5.80 18.60
N SER A 141 5.87 4.94 19.30
CA SER A 141 7.34 4.97 19.16
C SER A 141 7.70 4.53 17.74
N THR A 142 8.67 5.23 17.13
CA THR A 142 9.19 4.91 15.80
C THR A 142 10.46 4.06 15.86
N ASP A 143 10.99 3.79 17.06
CA ASP A 143 12.33 3.21 17.23
C ASP A 143 12.46 1.83 16.56
N ARG A 144 11.43 0.99 16.73
CA ARG A 144 11.37 -0.34 16.12
C ARG A 144 11.18 -0.30 14.60
N ALA A 145 10.44 0.67 14.09
CA ALA A 145 10.23 0.83 12.66
C ALA A 145 11.46 1.40 11.94
N LEU A 146 12.34 2.11 12.66
CA LEU A 146 13.56 2.70 12.12
C LEU A 146 14.76 1.75 12.15
N GLU A 147 14.68 0.65 12.90
CA GLU A 147 15.67 -0.42 12.87
C GLU A 147 15.54 -1.16 11.54
N PRO A 148 16.58 -1.16 10.67
CA PRO A 148 16.53 -1.92 9.42
C PRO A 148 16.22 -3.40 9.67
N GLU A 149 15.50 -4.02 8.75
CA GLU A 149 15.31 -5.48 8.78
C GLU A 149 16.60 -6.21 8.40
N ASP A 150 16.81 -7.41 8.95
CA ASP A 150 17.82 -8.32 8.44
C ASP A 150 17.28 -8.99 7.16
N ARG A 151 17.81 -8.63 6.00
CA ARG A 151 17.34 -9.07 4.67
C ARG A 151 18.47 -9.68 3.84
#